data_AF-A0A845PTZ4-F1
#
_entry.id   AF-A0A845PTZ4-F1
#
_cell.length_a   1.000
_cell.length_b   1.000
_cell.length_c   1.000
_cell.angle_alpha   90.00
_cell.angle_beta   90.00
_cell.angle_gamma   90.00
#
_symmetry.space_group_name_H-M   'P 1'
#
loop_
_entity.id
_entity.type
_entity.pdbx_description
1 polymer ?
#
loop_
_entity_poly.entity_id
_entity_poly.type
_entity_poly.pdbx_seq_one_letter_code
_entity_poly.pdbx_strand_id
1 'polypeptide(L)'
;MNTYNTLKGNLKEKWNQLKLEQPHIKIRDAAQRLEVSEADLLITKIGEGITVLKPHFKEILLEIESLGKLMALTRNEECVHEKKGIYLNGDFSNPHAQLFVGEDIDLRIFLTAWKYAFAVEEGQRKSLQFFGKDGGALHKIYTTKNTDYEAFDRLVQKYKDDYQDQEFIFEPFVAKLKQKPDEEIDVEEFRKAWLKLKDTHDFFMMTKKFGVTRNQALRFAPSGFARKIDPKKVENLLETSSIKKLPIMVFVGNRGVIQ
;
A
#
# COMPACT_ATOMS: atom_id res chain seq x y z
N MET A 1 8.64 5.11 34.37
CA MET A 1 8.42 4.62 32.99
C MET A 1 6.93 4.76 32.70
N ASN A 2 6.55 5.45 31.61
CA ASN A 2 5.14 5.53 31.19
C ASN A 2 4.69 4.18 30.60
N THR A 3 3.41 3.81 30.77
CA THR A 3 2.80 2.54 30.33
C THR A 3 3.12 2.19 28.88
N TYR A 4 3.13 3.20 27.99
CA TYR A 4 3.50 3.06 26.58
C TYR A 4 4.92 2.48 26.40
N ASN A 5 5.90 2.98 27.14
CA ASN A 5 7.29 2.50 27.03
C ASN A 5 7.44 1.05 27.53
N THR A 6 6.67 0.65 28.54
CA THR A 6 6.65 -0.72 29.04
C THR A 6 6.04 -1.68 28.01
N LEU A 7 4.91 -1.31 27.39
CA LEU A 7 4.28 -2.09 26.32
C LEU A 7 5.20 -2.23 25.11
N LYS A 8 5.84 -1.12 24.70
CA LYS A 8 6.84 -1.10 23.61
C LYS A 8 8.03 -2.00 23.92
N GLY A 9 8.53 -1.99 25.16
CA GLY A 9 9.62 -2.87 25.62
C GLY A 9 9.26 -4.36 25.52
N ASN A 10 8.08 -4.74 26.04
CA ASN A 10 7.58 -6.12 25.94
C ASN A 10 7.42 -6.58 24.48
N LEU A 11 6.88 -5.70 23.62
CA LEU A 11 6.72 -6.02 22.20
C LEU A 11 8.07 -6.21 21.50
N LYS A 12 9.08 -5.40 21.84
CA LYS A 12 10.45 -5.52 21.31
C LYS A 12 11.06 -6.88 21.66
N GLU A 13 10.89 -7.34 22.91
CA GLU A 13 11.37 -8.65 23.37
C GLU A 13 10.70 -9.80 22.60
N LYS A 14 9.37 -9.79 22.49
CA LYS A 14 8.61 -10.77 21.69
C LYS A 14 9.05 -10.79 20.23
N TRP A 15 9.29 -9.62 19.64
CA TRP A 15 9.75 -9.50 18.27
C TRP A 15 11.16 -10.08 18.08
N ASN A 16 12.07 -9.79 19.01
CA ASN A 16 13.43 -10.33 18.97
C ASN A 16 13.43 -11.86 19.12
N GLN A 17 12.63 -12.39 20.04
CA GLN A 17 12.48 -13.84 20.22
C GLN A 17 11.96 -14.52 18.94
N LEU A 18 10.93 -13.95 18.31
CA LEU A 18 10.35 -14.51 17.09
C LEU A 18 11.35 -14.52 15.93
N LYS A 19 12.23 -13.51 15.82
CA LYS A 19 13.33 -13.51 14.83
C LYS A 19 14.40 -14.56 15.12
N LEU A 20 14.67 -14.89 16.39
CA LEU A 20 15.61 -15.97 16.73
C LEU A 20 15.03 -17.34 16.34
N GLU A 21 13.74 -17.55 16.61
CA GLU A 21 13.04 -18.79 16.26
C GLU A 21 12.81 -18.94 14.75
N GLN A 22 12.54 -17.83 14.06
CA GLN A 22 12.26 -17.80 12.62
C GLN A 22 13.05 -16.68 11.94
N PRO A 23 14.35 -16.90 11.64
CA PRO A 23 15.24 -15.85 11.10
C PRO A 23 14.78 -15.19 9.81
N HIS A 24 13.88 -15.82 9.05
CA HIS A 24 13.38 -15.33 7.77
C HIS A 24 11.94 -14.79 7.82
N ILE A 25 11.31 -14.77 8.99
CA ILE A 25 9.95 -14.25 9.15
C ILE A 25 9.90 -12.79 8.69
N LYS A 26 8.91 -12.46 7.85
CA LYS A 26 8.70 -11.07 7.43
C LYS A 26 8.00 -10.33 8.57
N ILE A 27 8.29 -9.04 8.69
CA ILE A 27 7.68 -8.19 9.73
C ILE A 27 6.15 -8.19 9.69
N ARG A 28 5.51 -8.38 8.52
CA ARG A 28 4.05 -8.56 8.41
C ARG A 28 3.56 -9.82 9.12
N ASP A 29 4.16 -10.95 8.80
CA ASP A 29 3.76 -12.25 9.32
C ASP A 29 4.00 -12.30 10.83
N ALA A 30 5.10 -11.66 11.27
CA ALA A 30 5.39 -11.44 12.67
C ALA A 30 4.32 -10.56 13.36
N ALA A 31 3.93 -9.46 12.74
CA ALA A 31 2.91 -8.55 13.29
C ALA A 31 1.57 -9.27 13.42
N GLN A 32 1.18 -10.05 12.41
CA GLN A 32 -0.02 -10.89 12.45
C GLN A 32 0.03 -11.90 13.59
N ARG A 33 1.15 -12.60 13.77
CA ARG A 33 1.32 -13.59 14.83
C ARG A 33 1.33 -12.98 16.23
N LEU A 34 1.79 -11.73 16.35
CA LEU A 34 1.82 -10.98 17.59
C LEU A 34 0.55 -10.13 17.80
N GLU A 35 -0.43 -10.21 16.89
CA GLU A 35 -1.70 -9.49 16.92
C GLU A 35 -1.53 -7.97 17.03
N VAL A 36 -0.53 -7.42 16.34
CA VAL A 36 -0.23 -5.98 16.28
C VAL A 36 -0.11 -5.49 14.83
N SER A 37 -0.04 -4.18 14.62
CA SER A 37 0.25 -3.64 13.29
C SER A 37 1.72 -3.82 12.90
N GLU A 38 2.02 -3.70 11.60
CA GLU A 38 3.39 -3.74 11.13
C GLU A 38 4.21 -2.55 11.64
N ALA A 39 3.58 -1.38 11.75
CA ALA A 39 4.21 -0.20 12.31
C ALA A 39 4.52 -0.37 13.81
N ASP A 40 3.70 -1.07 14.59
CA ASP A 40 3.99 -1.39 16.01
C ASP A 40 5.34 -2.10 16.17
N LEU A 41 5.62 -3.09 15.31
CA LEU A 41 6.91 -3.77 15.30
C LEU A 41 8.04 -2.90 14.76
N LEU A 42 7.74 -2.04 13.79
CA LEU A 42 8.74 -1.16 13.19
C LEU A 42 9.27 -0.15 14.22
N ILE A 43 8.37 0.49 14.97
CA ILE A 43 8.74 1.54 15.92
C ILE A 43 9.52 1.01 17.13
N THR A 44 9.49 -0.30 17.42
CA THR A 44 10.32 -0.90 18.48
C THR A 44 11.82 -0.83 18.16
N LYS A 45 12.17 -0.60 16.89
CA LYS A 45 13.55 -0.46 16.39
C LYS A 45 13.95 0.99 16.08
N ILE A 46 13.19 1.99 16.54
CA ILE A 46 13.65 3.40 16.48
C ILE A 46 15.00 3.51 17.19
N GLY A 47 15.96 4.16 16.53
CA GLY A 47 17.35 4.22 16.97
C GLY A 47 18.22 3.02 16.56
N GLU A 48 17.62 1.95 16.02
CA GLU A 48 18.28 0.74 15.50
C GLU A 48 17.99 0.56 14.01
N GLY A 49 18.38 1.56 13.21
CA GLY A 49 18.16 1.56 11.75
C GLY A 49 16.78 2.08 11.31
N ILE A 50 15.93 2.52 12.24
CA ILE A 50 14.66 3.19 11.92
C ILE A 50 14.75 4.68 12.24
N THR A 51 14.45 5.51 11.25
CA THR A 51 14.34 6.97 11.38
C THR A 51 12.91 7.40 11.05
N VAL A 52 12.27 8.13 11.96
CA VAL A 52 10.95 8.74 11.74
C VAL A 52 11.10 9.92 10.79
N LEU A 53 10.23 9.99 9.78
CA LEU A 53 10.20 11.09 8.82
C LEU A 53 8.96 11.97 9.04
N LYS A 54 9.11 13.27 8.77
CA LYS A 54 8.01 14.23 8.69
C LYS A 54 7.00 13.73 7.65
N PRO A 55 5.68 13.88 7.88
CA PRO A 55 4.63 13.39 6.98
C PRO A 55 4.46 14.25 5.72
N HIS A 56 5.57 14.75 5.15
CA HIS A 56 5.63 15.51 3.90
C HIS A 56 5.60 14.56 2.69
N PHE A 57 4.56 13.73 2.60
CA PHE A 57 4.52 12.60 1.65
C PHE A 57 4.66 13.06 0.20
N LYS A 58 3.96 14.15 -0.17
CA LYS A 58 4.01 14.69 -1.52
C LYS A 58 5.44 15.13 -1.87
N GLU A 59 6.08 15.87 -0.98
CA GLU A 59 7.41 16.42 -1.19
C GLU A 59 8.45 15.29 -1.24
N ILE A 60 8.36 14.32 -0.33
CA ILE A 60 9.21 13.12 -0.34
C ILE A 60 9.08 12.40 -1.68
N LEU A 61 7.85 12.10 -2.11
CA LEU A 61 7.59 11.36 -3.35
C LEU A 61 8.05 12.15 -4.60
N LEU A 62 7.91 13.47 -4.63
CA LEU A 62 8.40 14.27 -5.76
C LEU A 62 9.95 14.27 -5.86
N GLU A 63 10.66 14.03 -4.76
CA GLU A 63 12.12 14.00 -4.76
C GLU A 63 12.73 12.62 -5.05
N ILE A 64 11.94 11.53 -4.96
CA ILE A 64 12.49 10.17 -5.17
C ILE A 64 12.93 9.90 -6.61
N GLU A 65 12.45 10.67 -7.60
CA GLU A 65 12.89 10.53 -8.99
C GLU A 65 14.41 10.73 -9.10
N SER A 66 14.96 11.66 -8.31
CA SER A 66 16.41 11.94 -8.26
C SER A 66 17.26 10.79 -7.72
N LEU A 67 16.65 9.80 -7.07
CA LEU A 67 17.34 8.64 -6.50
C LEU A 67 17.66 7.56 -7.56
N GLY A 68 17.18 7.72 -8.79
CA GLY A 68 17.38 6.75 -9.87
C GLY A 68 16.47 5.53 -9.75
N LYS A 69 17.00 4.33 -10.04
CA LYS A 69 16.16 3.12 -10.11
C LYS A 69 15.91 2.56 -8.71
N LEU A 70 14.64 2.47 -8.34
CA LEU A 70 14.14 1.98 -7.06
C LEU A 70 13.31 0.71 -7.26
N MET A 71 12.88 0.08 -6.16
CA MET A 71 11.88 -0.97 -6.17
C MET A 71 10.65 -0.54 -5.37
N ALA A 72 9.53 -0.44 -6.06
CA ALA A 72 8.21 -0.16 -5.51
C ALA A 72 7.55 -1.46 -5.04
N LEU A 73 7.15 -1.51 -3.77
CA LEU A 73 6.41 -2.63 -3.18
C LEU A 73 5.06 -2.12 -2.66
N THR A 74 3.99 -2.60 -3.29
CA THR A 74 2.60 -2.41 -2.85
C THR A 74 1.97 -3.77 -2.65
N ARG A 75 1.11 -3.91 -1.64
CA ARG A 75 0.47 -5.19 -1.33
C ARG A 75 -0.88 -5.01 -0.65
N ASN A 76 -1.63 -6.10 -0.62
CA ASN A 76 -2.75 -6.33 0.29
C ASN A 76 -2.55 -7.67 1.02
N GLU A 77 -3.62 -8.22 1.60
CA GLU A 77 -3.52 -9.48 2.33
C GLU A 77 -3.15 -10.66 1.41
N GLU A 78 -3.62 -10.65 0.17
CA GLU A 78 -3.57 -11.80 -0.74
C GLU A 78 -2.45 -11.71 -1.78
N CYS A 79 -1.90 -10.51 -2.04
CA CYS A 79 -0.93 -10.31 -3.11
C CYS A 79 0.12 -9.25 -2.75
N VAL A 80 1.37 -9.53 -3.11
CA VAL A 80 2.51 -8.61 -3.05
C VAL A 80 2.96 -8.31 -4.47
N HIS A 81 3.09 -7.03 -4.79
CA HIS A 81 3.51 -6.56 -6.10
C HIS A 81 4.78 -5.74 -5.99
N GLU A 82 5.87 -6.26 -6.56
CA GLU A 82 7.19 -5.62 -6.60
C GLU A 82 7.53 -5.22 -8.03
N LYS A 83 7.88 -3.95 -8.26
CA LYS A 83 8.28 -3.44 -9.57
C LYS A 83 9.48 -2.52 -9.45
N LYS A 84 10.47 -2.71 -10.32
CA LYS A 84 11.70 -1.91 -10.33
C LYS A 84 11.64 -0.90 -11.46
N GLY A 85 11.92 0.36 -11.17
CA GLY A 85 11.88 1.44 -12.15
C GLY A 85 12.26 2.78 -11.55
N ILE A 86 12.18 3.82 -12.39
CA ILE A 86 12.30 5.21 -11.96
C ILE A 86 10.88 5.76 -11.78
N TYR A 87 10.66 6.52 -10.71
CA TYR A 87 9.37 7.17 -10.43
C TYR A 87 9.22 8.42 -11.30
N LEU A 88 8.80 8.21 -12.55
CA LEU A 88 8.68 9.27 -13.56
C LEU A 88 7.29 9.92 -13.55
N ASN A 89 7.23 11.16 -14.03
CA ASN A 89 5.98 11.88 -14.31
C ASN A 89 5.07 11.98 -13.08
N GLY A 90 5.64 12.37 -11.94
CA GLY A 90 4.89 12.59 -10.71
C GLY A 90 3.87 13.71 -10.85
N ASP A 91 2.57 13.39 -10.84
CA ASP A 91 1.48 14.37 -10.86
C ASP A 91 0.74 14.38 -9.52
N PHE A 92 0.91 15.49 -8.80
CA PHE A 92 0.32 15.75 -7.49
C PHE A 92 -0.61 16.97 -7.53
N SER A 93 -1.16 17.29 -8.71
CA SER A 93 -2.10 18.39 -8.92
C SER A 93 -3.54 17.98 -8.57
N ASN A 94 -3.88 16.70 -8.74
CA ASN A 94 -5.22 16.20 -8.44
C ASN A 94 -5.42 15.99 -6.93
N PRO A 95 -6.50 16.55 -6.34
CA PRO A 95 -6.74 16.51 -4.89
C PRO A 95 -7.17 15.12 -4.38
N HIS A 96 -7.63 14.24 -5.26
CA HIS A 96 -8.18 12.93 -4.90
C HIS A 96 -7.18 11.79 -5.08
N ALA A 97 -6.38 11.81 -6.15
CA ALA A 97 -5.40 10.78 -6.45
C ALA A 97 -4.14 11.39 -7.06
N GLN A 98 -2.98 10.97 -6.56
CA GLN A 98 -1.67 11.39 -7.03
C GLN A 98 -1.08 10.28 -7.90
N LEU A 99 -0.26 10.62 -8.88
CA LEU A 99 0.15 9.70 -9.93
C LEU A 99 1.66 9.63 -10.05
N PHE A 100 2.15 8.45 -10.38
CA PHE A 100 3.36 8.28 -11.18
C PHE A 100 2.96 7.52 -12.43
N VAL A 101 3.39 7.96 -13.61
CA VAL A 101 3.03 7.34 -14.89
C VAL A 101 4.30 7.11 -15.69
N GLY A 102 4.91 5.95 -15.50
CA GLY A 102 6.06 5.48 -16.26
C GLY A 102 5.82 4.08 -16.83
N GLU A 103 6.71 3.65 -17.74
CA GLU A 103 6.67 2.30 -18.32
C GLU A 103 6.91 1.22 -17.24
N ASP A 104 7.77 1.52 -16.26
CA ASP A 104 8.04 0.62 -15.14
C ASP A 104 7.14 0.91 -13.93
N ILE A 105 7.17 2.13 -13.39
CA ILE A 105 6.40 2.51 -12.20
C ILE A 105 5.14 3.25 -12.65
N ASP A 106 3.98 2.60 -12.49
CA ASP A 106 2.66 3.20 -12.67
C ASP A 106 1.91 3.09 -11.33
N LEU A 107 1.52 4.22 -10.76
CA LEU A 107 0.91 4.28 -9.43
C LEU A 107 -0.30 5.19 -9.42
N ARG A 108 -1.31 4.81 -8.64
CA ARG A 108 -2.37 5.68 -8.13
C ARG A 108 -2.25 5.73 -6.62
N ILE A 109 -1.94 6.90 -6.08
CA ILE A 109 -1.68 7.13 -4.66
C ILE A 109 -2.84 7.94 -4.08
N PHE A 110 -3.31 7.55 -2.90
CA PHE A 110 -4.38 8.22 -2.17
C PHE A 110 -3.83 8.72 -0.83
N LEU A 111 -3.20 9.89 -0.83
CA LEU A 111 -2.48 10.42 0.34
C LEU A 111 -3.37 10.62 1.59
N THR A 112 -4.69 10.70 1.44
CA THR A 112 -5.64 10.77 2.57
C THR A 112 -5.59 9.53 3.48
N ALA A 113 -5.07 8.40 2.99
CA ALA A 113 -4.90 7.17 3.76
C ALA A 113 -3.57 7.11 4.53
N TRP A 114 -2.62 8.00 4.22
CA TRP A 114 -1.25 7.97 4.72
C TRP A 114 -1.14 8.80 6.02
N LYS A 115 -0.36 8.32 6.98
CA LYS A 115 -0.18 8.97 8.29
C LYS A 115 1.26 9.00 8.78
N TYR A 116 2.03 7.95 8.52
CA TYR A 116 3.42 7.84 8.98
C TYR A 116 4.37 7.49 7.84
N ALA A 117 5.59 8.02 7.92
CA ALA A 117 6.70 7.71 7.03
C ALA A 117 7.94 7.37 7.87
N PHE A 118 8.67 6.34 7.45
CA PHE A 118 9.92 5.93 8.09
C PHE A 118 10.98 5.64 7.04
N ALA A 119 12.21 6.06 7.31
CA ALA A 119 13.38 5.50 6.65
C ALA A 119 13.87 4.30 7.44
N VAL A 120 14.16 3.21 6.74
CA VAL A 120 14.49 1.90 7.33
C VAL A 120 15.78 1.39 6.71
N GLU A 121 16.74 1.06 7.56
CA GLU A 121 18.03 0.47 7.23
C GLU A 121 18.16 -0.91 7.88
N GLU A 122 18.22 -1.94 7.03
CA GLU A 122 18.40 -3.34 7.44
C GLU A 122 19.63 -3.90 6.74
N GLY A 123 20.79 -3.84 7.42
CA GLY A 123 22.07 -4.14 6.80
C GLY A 123 22.37 -3.14 5.68
N GLN A 124 22.60 -3.63 4.45
CA GLN A 124 22.85 -2.76 3.29
C GLN A 124 21.56 -2.28 2.60
N ARG A 125 20.39 -2.77 3.02
CA ARG A 125 19.12 -2.44 2.38
C ARG A 125 18.49 -1.23 3.06
N LYS A 126 18.39 -0.12 2.31
CA LYS A 126 17.68 1.10 2.72
C LYS A 126 16.31 1.18 2.06
N SER A 127 15.32 1.75 2.75
CA SER A 127 13.97 1.97 2.21
C SER A 127 13.23 3.12 2.85
N LEU A 128 12.27 3.68 2.11
CA LEU A 128 11.21 4.54 2.62
C LEU A 128 9.94 3.70 2.77
N GLN A 129 9.30 3.72 3.93
CA GLN A 129 8.12 2.92 4.21
C GLN A 129 6.99 3.80 4.75
N PHE A 130 5.80 3.66 4.15
CA PHE A 130 4.65 4.51 4.40
C PHE A 130 3.49 3.70 4.97
N PHE A 131 2.86 4.24 6.01
CA PHE A 131 1.84 3.56 6.79
C PHE A 131 0.62 4.45 6.99
N GLY A 132 -0.55 3.83 7.16
CA GLY A 132 -1.75 4.55 7.58
C GLY A 132 -1.84 4.74 9.09
N LYS A 133 -2.92 5.39 9.52
CA LYS A 133 -3.18 5.67 10.93
C LYS A 133 -3.38 4.42 11.80
N ASP A 134 -3.68 3.29 11.18
CA ASP A 134 -3.84 1.95 11.78
C ASP A 134 -2.51 1.18 11.87
N GLY A 135 -1.39 1.77 11.45
CA GLY A 135 -0.10 1.10 11.40
C GLY A 135 0.04 0.05 10.29
N GLY A 136 -0.93 -0.04 9.38
CA GLY A 136 -0.86 -0.91 8.20
C GLY A 136 0.01 -0.30 7.10
N ALA A 137 0.90 -1.11 6.50
CA ALA A 137 1.76 -0.65 5.40
C ALA A 137 0.95 -0.37 4.13
N LEU A 138 1.24 0.77 3.51
CA LEU A 138 0.61 1.22 2.27
C LEU A 138 1.54 1.10 1.08
N HIS A 139 2.79 1.54 1.23
CA HIS A 139 3.78 1.51 0.16
C HIS A 139 5.18 1.45 0.74
N LYS A 140 6.08 0.75 0.06
CA LYS A 140 7.50 0.73 0.40
C LYS A 140 8.34 0.94 -0.84
N ILE A 141 9.39 1.73 -0.67
CA ILE A 141 10.33 2.11 -1.74
C ILE A 141 11.70 1.65 -1.29
N TYR A 142 12.24 0.64 -1.95
CA TYR A 142 13.54 0.07 -1.63
C TYR A 142 14.60 0.58 -2.59
N THR A 143 15.77 0.86 -2.02
CA THR A 143 17.00 1.07 -2.79
C THR A 143 17.34 -0.17 -3.62
N THR A 144 18.02 0.04 -4.74
CA THR A 144 18.60 -1.00 -5.59
C THR A 144 20.08 -0.69 -5.84
N LYS A 145 20.79 -1.60 -6.52
CA LYS A 145 22.18 -1.37 -6.94
C LYS A 145 22.39 -0.11 -7.80
N ASN A 146 21.33 0.44 -8.39
CA ASN A 146 21.37 1.63 -9.25
C ASN A 146 20.75 2.86 -8.56
N THR A 147 20.61 2.83 -7.24
CA THR A 147 20.16 3.98 -6.46
C THR A 147 21.33 4.92 -6.19
N ASP A 148 21.09 6.23 -6.29
CA ASP A 148 21.99 7.22 -5.70
C ASP A 148 21.82 7.20 -4.17
N TYR A 149 22.69 6.45 -3.50
CA TYR A 149 22.66 6.28 -2.05
C TYR A 149 22.97 7.58 -1.30
N GLU A 150 23.81 8.46 -1.85
CA GLU A 150 24.09 9.74 -1.22
C GLU A 150 22.88 10.67 -1.30
N ALA A 151 22.18 10.69 -2.43
CA ALA A 151 20.92 11.41 -2.58
C ALA A 151 19.84 10.84 -1.65
N PHE A 152 19.80 9.52 -1.47
CA PHE A 152 18.89 8.87 -0.53
C PHE A 152 19.16 9.35 0.91
N ASP A 153 20.43 9.35 1.32
CA ASP A 153 20.81 9.78 2.67
C ASP A 153 20.52 11.27 2.90
N ARG A 154 20.77 12.13 1.90
CA ARG A 154 20.38 13.55 1.94
C ARG A 154 18.86 13.74 2.08
N LEU A 155 18.07 12.97 1.34
CA LEU A 155 16.61 13.00 1.43
C LEU A 155 16.14 12.59 2.83
N VAL A 156 16.69 11.51 3.39
CA VAL A 156 16.36 11.06 4.75
C VAL A 156 16.70 12.13 5.78
N GLN A 157 17.87 12.76 5.70
CA GLN A 157 18.23 13.84 6.63
C GLN A 157 17.31 15.06 6.50
N LYS A 158 16.95 15.45 5.26
CA LYS A 158 16.06 16.58 5.00
C LYS A 158 14.66 16.38 5.61
N TYR A 159 14.12 15.17 5.52
CA TYR A 159 12.77 14.85 6.02
C TYR A 159 12.76 14.20 7.39
N LYS A 160 13.91 14.07 8.06
CA LYS A 160 13.98 13.53 9.42
C LYS A 160 13.09 14.34 10.36
N ASP A 161 12.28 13.65 11.14
CA ASP A 161 11.48 14.27 12.19
C ASP A 161 12.37 14.67 13.37
N ASP A 162 12.07 15.80 14.00
CA ASP A 162 12.81 16.27 15.17
C ASP A 162 12.49 15.41 16.42
N TYR A 163 11.31 14.77 16.43
CA TYR A 163 10.82 13.92 17.52
C TYR A 163 10.87 12.43 17.13
N GLN A 164 12.04 11.82 17.32
CA GLN A 164 12.25 10.40 17.04
C GLN A 164 11.59 9.48 18.08
N ASP A 165 11.49 9.90 19.35
CA ASP A 165 10.94 9.11 20.46
C ASP A 165 9.48 9.46 20.80
N GLN A 166 8.70 9.87 19.81
CA GLN A 166 7.28 10.21 20.01
C GLN A 166 6.43 8.99 20.38
N GLU A 167 5.29 9.25 21.02
CA GLU A 167 4.26 8.25 21.27
C GLU A 167 3.47 8.01 19.97
N PHE A 168 3.42 6.75 19.54
CA PHE A 168 2.66 6.32 18.38
C PHE A 168 1.38 5.64 18.85
N ILE A 169 0.24 6.15 18.38
CA ILE A 169 -1.07 5.57 18.64
C ILE A 169 -1.65 5.16 17.30
N PHE A 170 -1.76 3.85 17.09
CA PHE A 170 -2.36 3.29 15.88
C PHE A 170 -3.84 3.00 16.12
N GLU A 171 -4.69 3.60 15.30
CA GLU A 171 -6.14 3.46 15.39
C GLU A 171 -6.63 2.33 14.48
N PRO A 172 -7.32 1.30 15.02
CA PRO A 172 -7.85 0.22 14.21
C PRO A 172 -8.65 0.73 13.01
N PHE A 173 -8.33 0.24 11.82
CA PHE A 173 -9.09 0.60 10.63
C PHE A 173 -10.38 -0.23 10.58
N VAL A 174 -11.52 0.47 10.66
CA VAL A 174 -12.84 -0.12 10.40
C VAL A 174 -13.28 0.31 9.01
N ALA A 175 -13.46 -0.67 8.11
CA ALA A 175 -13.94 -0.42 6.76
C ALA A 175 -15.32 0.27 6.79
N LYS A 176 -15.43 1.44 6.17
CA LYS A 176 -16.64 2.29 6.27
C LYS A 176 -17.84 1.80 5.46
N LEU A 177 -17.64 1.00 4.42
CA LEU A 177 -18.73 0.54 3.56
C LEU A 177 -19.39 -0.69 4.17
N LYS A 178 -20.48 -0.45 4.91
CA LYS A 178 -21.50 -1.49 5.10
C LYS A 178 -22.21 -1.67 3.78
N GLN A 179 -22.03 -2.85 3.18
CA GLN A 179 -22.79 -3.28 2.01
C GLN A 179 -24.29 -3.12 2.30
N LYS A 180 -25.03 -2.38 1.47
CA LYS A 180 -26.48 -2.39 1.55
C LYS A 180 -27.02 -3.80 1.24
N PRO A 181 -28.10 -4.26 1.88
CA PRO A 181 -28.77 -5.50 1.49
C PRO A 181 -29.10 -5.52 0.00
N ASP A 182 -29.01 -6.69 -0.63
CA ASP A 182 -29.22 -6.83 -2.09
C ASP A 182 -30.65 -6.41 -2.48
N GLU A 183 -31.61 -6.61 -1.58
CA GLU A 183 -33.03 -6.30 -1.73
C GLU A 183 -33.34 -4.79 -1.71
N GLU A 184 -32.44 -3.98 -1.15
CA GLU A 184 -32.59 -2.51 -1.10
C GLU A 184 -32.02 -1.81 -2.34
N ILE A 185 -31.43 -2.56 -3.27
CA ILE A 185 -30.82 -2.00 -4.48
C ILE A 185 -31.84 -1.93 -5.60
N ASP A 186 -32.03 -0.72 -6.15
CA ASP A 186 -32.70 -0.56 -7.43
C ASP A 186 -31.80 -1.10 -8.55
N VAL A 187 -31.94 -2.39 -8.85
CA VAL A 187 -31.13 -3.11 -9.84
C VAL A 187 -31.37 -2.57 -11.25
N GLU A 188 -32.57 -2.09 -11.57
CA GLU A 188 -32.88 -1.57 -12.89
C GLU A 188 -32.13 -0.25 -13.14
N GLU A 189 -32.21 0.69 -12.19
CA GLU A 189 -31.48 1.95 -12.26
C GLU A 189 -29.97 1.75 -12.14
N PHE A 190 -29.51 0.78 -11.33
CA PHE A 190 -28.10 0.40 -11.27
C PHE A 190 -27.57 -0.04 -12.63
N ARG A 191 -28.31 -0.89 -13.35
CA ARG A 191 -27.93 -1.36 -14.69
C ARG A 191 -27.98 -0.24 -15.72
N LYS A 192 -28.98 0.65 -15.67
CA LYS A 192 -29.04 1.84 -16.52
C LYS A 192 -27.84 2.76 -16.29
N ALA A 193 -27.42 2.94 -15.03
CA ALA A 193 -26.22 3.71 -14.70
C ALA A 193 -24.95 3.02 -15.21
N TRP A 194 -24.85 1.69 -15.08
CA TRP A 194 -23.72 0.92 -15.59
C TRP A 194 -23.53 1.12 -17.10
N LEU A 195 -24.61 1.01 -17.87
CA LEU A 195 -24.56 1.16 -19.34
C LEU A 195 -24.18 2.57 -19.80
N LYS A 196 -24.21 3.57 -18.91
CA LYS A 196 -23.83 4.96 -19.18
C LYS A 196 -22.38 5.28 -18.79
N LEU A 197 -21.64 4.34 -18.19
CA LEU A 197 -20.23 4.53 -17.84
C LEU A 197 -19.43 4.80 -19.12
N LYS A 198 -18.62 5.85 -19.11
CA LYS A 198 -17.74 6.20 -20.22
C LYS A 198 -16.29 5.88 -19.92
N ASP A 199 -15.94 5.86 -18.65
CA ASP A 199 -14.59 5.60 -18.17
C ASP A 199 -14.61 4.58 -17.01
N THR A 200 -13.55 3.77 -16.91
CA THR A 200 -13.39 2.81 -15.79
C THR A 200 -13.35 3.49 -14.42
N HIS A 201 -12.90 4.73 -14.32
CA HIS A 201 -12.83 5.51 -13.09
C HIS A 201 -14.24 5.93 -12.60
N ASP A 202 -15.23 6.03 -13.49
CA ASP A 202 -16.62 6.33 -13.13
C ASP A 202 -17.27 5.20 -12.33
N PHE A 203 -16.77 3.97 -12.48
CA PHE A 203 -17.31 2.79 -11.81
C PHE A 203 -17.30 2.93 -10.29
N PHE A 204 -16.24 3.49 -9.72
CA PHE A 204 -16.15 3.70 -8.27
C PHE A 204 -17.26 4.65 -7.78
N MET A 205 -17.45 5.77 -8.48
CA MET A 205 -18.49 6.75 -8.13
C MET A 205 -19.89 6.15 -8.25
N MET A 206 -20.14 5.32 -9.27
CA MET A 206 -21.39 4.57 -9.40
C MET A 206 -21.60 3.62 -8.22
N THR A 207 -20.62 2.79 -7.86
CA THR A 207 -20.78 1.86 -6.71
C THR A 207 -21.06 2.59 -5.40
N LYS A 208 -20.43 3.75 -5.18
CA LYS A 208 -20.68 4.62 -4.02
C LYS A 208 -22.09 5.20 -4.03
N LYS A 209 -22.58 5.69 -5.18
CA LYS A 209 -23.95 6.22 -5.34
C LYS A 209 -25.01 5.20 -4.93
N PHE A 210 -24.84 3.94 -5.33
CA PHE A 210 -25.78 2.87 -5.02
C PHE A 210 -25.50 2.19 -3.67
N GLY A 211 -24.39 2.50 -3.00
CA GLY A 211 -24.03 1.90 -1.70
C GLY A 211 -23.67 0.42 -1.78
N VAL A 212 -23.13 -0.01 -2.93
CA VAL A 212 -22.79 -1.41 -3.19
C VAL A 212 -21.28 -1.64 -3.15
N THR A 213 -20.87 -2.84 -2.71
CA THR A 213 -19.46 -3.27 -2.85
C THR A 213 -19.15 -3.64 -4.30
N ARG A 214 -17.87 -3.72 -4.68
CA ARG A 214 -17.46 -4.15 -6.03
C ARG A 214 -17.98 -5.55 -6.38
N ASN A 215 -17.91 -6.49 -5.44
CA ASN A 215 -18.42 -7.85 -5.66
C ASN A 215 -19.94 -7.90 -5.81
N GLN A 216 -20.67 -7.10 -5.03
CA GLN A 216 -22.12 -6.96 -5.16
C GLN A 216 -22.50 -6.31 -6.50
N ALA A 217 -21.80 -5.24 -6.89
CA ALA A 217 -21.96 -4.59 -8.19
C ALA A 217 -21.82 -5.58 -9.35
N LEU A 218 -20.82 -6.48 -9.31
CA LEU A 218 -20.62 -7.50 -10.34
C LEU A 218 -21.78 -8.51 -10.42
N ARG A 219 -22.50 -8.80 -9.32
CA ARG A 219 -23.71 -9.65 -9.36
C ARG A 219 -24.87 -8.96 -10.08
N PHE A 220 -24.95 -7.63 -9.96
CA PHE A 220 -26.03 -6.83 -10.56
C PHE A 220 -25.70 -6.31 -11.96
N ALA A 221 -24.49 -6.53 -12.45
CA ALA A 221 -24.08 -6.12 -13.78
C ALA A 221 -25.12 -6.52 -14.86
N PRO A 222 -25.30 -5.70 -15.92
CA PRO A 222 -26.18 -6.08 -17.02
C PRO A 222 -25.74 -7.42 -17.65
N SER A 223 -26.68 -8.12 -18.29
CA SER A 223 -26.39 -9.41 -18.93
C SER A 223 -25.21 -9.30 -19.89
N GLY A 224 -24.22 -10.20 -19.75
CA GLY A 224 -23.01 -10.21 -20.57
C GLY A 224 -21.85 -9.33 -20.08
N PHE A 225 -22.04 -8.46 -19.08
CA PHE A 225 -20.99 -7.54 -18.61
C PHE A 225 -20.10 -8.11 -17.49
N ALA A 226 -20.60 -9.09 -16.73
CA ALA A 226 -19.82 -9.79 -15.72
C ALA A 226 -20.16 -11.28 -15.73
N ARG A 227 -19.14 -12.10 -15.51
CA ARG A 227 -19.28 -13.56 -15.36
C ARG A 227 -18.33 -14.04 -14.27
N LYS A 228 -18.87 -14.80 -13.31
CA LYS A 228 -18.04 -15.51 -12.32
C LYS A 228 -17.24 -16.60 -13.03
N ILE A 229 -15.95 -16.65 -12.77
CA ILE A 229 -15.05 -17.71 -13.25
C ILE A 229 -14.49 -18.48 -12.07
N ASP A 230 -14.02 -19.70 -12.33
CA ASP A 230 -13.24 -20.47 -11.35
C ASP A 230 -11.93 -19.73 -11.04
N PRO A 231 -11.59 -19.46 -9.77
CA PRO A 231 -10.33 -18.82 -9.37
C PRO A 231 -9.08 -19.49 -9.97
N LYS A 232 -9.10 -20.82 -10.19
CA LYS A 232 -7.97 -21.55 -10.81
C LYS A 232 -7.66 -21.08 -12.24
N LYS A 233 -8.60 -20.42 -12.92
CA LYS A 233 -8.36 -19.86 -14.26
C LYS A 233 -7.40 -18.68 -14.27
N VAL A 234 -7.14 -18.04 -13.12
CA VAL A 234 -6.17 -16.93 -13.03
C VAL A 234 -4.75 -17.44 -13.30
N GLU A 235 -4.38 -18.59 -12.73
CA GLU A 235 -3.07 -19.22 -12.97
C GLU A 235 -2.89 -19.54 -14.46
N ASN A 236 -3.88 -20.23 -15.05
CA ASN A 236 -3.87 -20.53 -16.48
C ASN A 236 -3.76 -19.27 -17.36
N LEU A 237 -4.40 -18.16 -16.96
CA LEU A 237 -4.30 -16.88 -17.68
C LEU A 237 -2.87 -16.34 -17.64
N LEU A 238 -2.22 -16.36 -16.48
CA LEU A 238 -0.84 -15.88 -16.32
C LEU A 238 0.15 -16.75 -17.11
N GLU A 239 0.03 -18.07 -17.00
CA GLU A 239 0.86 -19.02 -17.74
C GLU A 239 0.68 -18.86 -19.25
N THR A 240 -0.57 -18.79 -19.72
CA THR A 240 -0.87 -18.62 -21.14
C THR A 240 -0.36 -17.27 -21.66
N SER A 241 -0.50 -16.20 -20.88
CA SER A 241 0.00 -14.87 -21.25
C SER A 241 1.53 -14.89 -21.38
N SER A 242 2.23 -15.58 -20.47
CA SER A 242 3.67 -15.80 -20.53
C SER A 242 4.09 -16.58 -21.79
N ILE A 243 3.46 -17.73 -22.06
CA ILE A 243 3.73 -18.57 -23.25
C ILE A 243 3.54 -17.75 -24.54
N LYS A 244 2.45 -16.98 -24.61
CA LYS A 244 2.13 -16.16 -25.79
C LYS A 244 2.92 -14.86 -25.87
N LYS A 245 3.70 -14.52 -24.83
CA LYS A 245 4.34 -13.20 -24.67
C LYS A 245 3.33 -12.06 -24.83
N LEU A 246 2.11 -12.26 -24.34
CA LEU A 246 1.04 -11.27 -24.42
C LEU A 246 1.28 -10.22 -23.32
N PRO A 247 1.48 -8.94 -23.65
CA PRO A 247 1.53 -7.90 -22.65
C PRO A 247 0.19 -7.79 -21.92
N ILE A 248 0.25 -7.78 -20.59
CA ILE A 248 -0.91 -7.64 -19.70
C ILE A 248 -0.62 -6.57 -18.65
N MET A 249 -1.67 -6.04 -18.04
CA MET A 249 -1.59 -5.18 -16.86
C MET A 249 -2.04 -5.95 -15.63
N VAL A 250 -1.27 -5.85 -14.55
CA VAL A 250 -1.59 -6.46 -13.25
C VAL A 250 -1.73 -5.34 -12.24
N PHE A 251 -2.92 -5.18 -11.67
CA PHE A 251 -3.20 -4.15 -10.67
C PHE A 251 -3.29 -4.77 -9.29
N VAL A 252 -2.47 -4.29 -8.36
CA VAL A 252 -2.49 -4.71 -6.95
C VAL A 252 -2.50 -3.47 -6.09
N GLY A 253 -3.46 -3.40 -5.17
CA GLY A 253 -3.60 -2.23 -4.33
C GLY A 253 -4.11 -2.53 -2.93
N ASN A 254 -3.97 -1.51 -2.11
CA ASN A 254 -4.59 -1.35 -0.80
C ASN A 254 -5.32 0.00 -0.74
N ARG A 255 -5.76 0.41 0.44
CA ARG A 255 -6.51 1.66 0.62
C ARG A 255 -5.73 2.94 0.29
N GLY A 256 -4.40 2.88 0.22
CA GLY A 256 -3.54 4.05 0.01
C GLY A 256 -2.80 4.07 -1.31
N VAL A 257 -2.62 2.93 -1.99
CA VAL A 257 -1.94 2.83 -3.28
C VAL A 257 -2.52 1.70 -4.13
N ILE A 258 -2.63 1.94 -5.43
CA ILE A 258 -2.73 0.91 -6.47
C ILE A 258 -1.46 1.01 -7.32
N GLN A 259 -0.81 -0.13 -7.53
CA GLN A 259 0.36 -0.34 -8.38
C GLN A 259 0.02 -1.31 -9.51
#